data_AF-A0AAE9D309-F1
#
_entry.id   AF-A0AAE9D309-F1
#
_cell.length_a   1.000
_cell.length_b   1.000
_cell.length_c   1.000
_cell.angle_alpha   90.00
_cell.angle_beta   90.00
_cell.angle_gamma   90.00
#
_symmetry.space_group_name_H-M   'P 1'
#
loop_
_entity.id
_entity.type
_entity.pdbx_description
1 polymer ?
#
loop_
_entity_poly.entity_id
_entity_poly.type
_entity_poly.pdbx_seq_one_letter_code
_entity_poly.pdbx_strand_id
1 'polypeptide(L)'
;MTGSILNLNQLLSSPQVHVKDIKALTDKLSKFVAGGADQLMVISDFDFTLSRFADKSGNRCSSCYCVFDNAVGTNNPEWCRKFVGLYHKYGPVEHDHSLSIEEKVPFMEAWWQQSHELIIQGGFKREAIDDYVSRCNIQLRDNADIMMKKMTNHSVPFIIFSAGIGTIIEMYLKHKFGKDGYVNSFSDPLIHVFCKNSSVMPADRTFSEQIHGRRNVILLGDSVGDAFMDVGVEEEQLSLKIGFVNHDADKLVDKYLNYFDIVLVHDQSMNVPNQILEAIYAKSH
;
A
#
# COMPACT_ATOMS: atom_id res chain seq x y z
N MET A 1 -15.23 26.63 -17.87
CA MET A 1 -14.87 25.22 -18.10
C MET A 1 -15.11 24.50 -16.79
N THR A 2 -16.07 23.59 -16.75
CA THR A 2 -16.57 22.94 -15.53
C THR A 2 -15.50 21.99 -14.99
N GLY A 3 -14.82 22.39 -13.91
CA GLY A 3 -14.01 21.47 -13.10
C GLY A 3 -14.88 20.28 -12.69
N SER A 4 -14.34 19.08 -12.87
CA SER A 4 -15.00 17.83 -12.50
C SER A 4 -15.25 17.82 -10.99
N ILE A 5 -16.45 18.24 -10.57
CA ILE A 5 -16.92 18.02 -9.20
C ILE A 5 -16.97 16.50 -9.00
N LEU A 6 -16.28 15.99 -7.98
CA LEU A 6 -16.37 14.58 -7.59
C LEU A 6 -17.84 14.18 -7.50
N ASN A 7 -18.30 13.32 -8.41
CA ASN A 7 -19.66 12.84 -8.38
C ASN A 7 -19.75 11.75 -7.31
N LEU A 8 -19.92 12.16 -6.06
CA LEU A 8 -19.99 11.24 -4.93
C LEU A 8 -21.11 10.21 -5.10
N ASN A 9 -22.23 10.58 -5.73
CA ASN A 9 -23.31 9.65 -6.03
C ASN A 9 -22.86 8.54 -6.99
N GLN A 10 -22.02 8.87 -7.98
CA GLN A 10 -21.44 7.88 -8.89
C GLN A 10 -20.46 6.96 -8.15
N LEU A 11 -19.58 7.51 -7.31
CA LEU A 11 -18.65 6.72 -6.49
C LEU A 11 -19.40 5.74 -5.57
N LEU A 12 -20.44 6.23 -4.88
CA LEU A 12 -21.27 5.43 -3.97
C LEU A 12 -22.22 4.46 -4.67
N SER A 13 -22.43 4.61 -5.99
CA SER A 13 -23.26 3.66 -6.76
C SER A 13 -22.52 2.36 -7.09
N SER A 14 -21.19 2.32 -6.93
CA SER A 14 -20.42 1.10 -7.15
C SER A 14 -20.68 0.08 -6.03
N PRO A 15 -21.03 -1.18 -6.33
CA PRO A 15 -21.27 -2.20 -5.32
C PRO A 15 -20.00 -2.60 -4.56
N GLN A 16 -18.82 -2.24 -5.07
CA GLN A 16 -17.54 -2.50 -4.42
C GLN A 16 -17.19 -1.43 -3.37
N VAL A 17 -17.93 -0.31 -3.33
CA VAL A 17 -17.63 0.83 -2.48
C VAL A 17 -18.55 0.82 -1.26
N HIS A 18 -17.95 0.73 -0.08
CA HIS A 18 -18.66 0.75 1.19
C HIS A 18 -18.19 1.94 2.03
N VAL A 19 -19.14 2.68 2.59
CA VAL A 19 -18.88 3.88 3.40
C VAL A 19 -19.81 3.86 4.61
N LYS A 20 -19.26 4.03 5.81
CA LYS A 20 -20.03 4.01 7.06
C LYS A 20 -20.77 5.32 7.31
N ASP A 21 -20.10 6.45 7.10
CA ASP A 21 -20.65 7.79 7.32
C ASP A 21 -20.43 8.66 6.07
N ILE A 22 -21.46 8.70 5.22
CA ILE A 22 -21.44 9.46 3.96
C ILE A 22 -21.29 10.96 4.22
N LYS A 23 -21.90 11.48 5.30
CA LYS A 23 -21.84 12.91 5.60
C LYS A 23 -20.43 13.30 6.03
N ALA A 24 -19.83 12.56 6.96
CA ALA A 24 -18.45 12.79 7.37
C ALA A 24 -17.47 12.67 6.19
N LEU A 25 -17.65 11.68 5.32
CA LEU A 25 -16.86 11.53 4.10
C LEU A 25 -17.01 12.75 3.17
N THR A 26 -18.24 13.23 2.96
CA THR A 26 -18.51 14.40 2.10
C THR A 26 -17.86 15.67 2.65
N ASP A 27 -18.00 15.91 3.95
CA ASP A 27 -17.40 17.05 4.65
C ASP A 27 -15.86 17.00 4.54
N LYS A 28 -15.27 15.80 4.68
CA LYS A 28 -13.84 15.55 4.54
C LYS A 28 -13.36 15.80 3.11
N LEU A 29 -13.98 15.20 2.10
CA LEU A 29 -13.63 15.39 0.69
C LEU A 29 -13.69 16.86 0.26
N SER A 30 -14.68 17.61 0.78
CA SER A 30 -14.80 19.05 0.51
C SER A 30 -13.58 19.83 1.02
N LYS A 31 -13.03 19.46 2.18
CA LYS A 31 -11.79 20.06 2.72
C LYS A 31 -10.56 19.69 1.89
N PHE A 32 -10.46 18.44 1.42
CA PHE A 32 -9.38 18.02 0.51
C PHE A 32 -9.41 18.81 -0.80
N VAL A 33 -10.57 18.93 -1.43
CA VAL A 33 -10.75 19.73 -2.65
C VAL A 33 -10.45 21.21 -2.40
N ALA A 34 -10.85 21.74 -1.24
CA ALA A 34 -10.54 23.12 -0.86
C ALA A 34 -9.03 23.34 -0.63
N GLY A 35 -8.30 22.35 -0.09
CA GLY A 35 -6.86 22.43 0.14
C GLY A 35 -6.02 22.33 -1.14
N GLY A 36 -6.49 21.58 -2.14
CA GLY A 36 -5.79 21.41 -3.41
C GLY A 36 -4.52 20.55 -3.30
N ALA A 37 -3.75 20.47 -4.40
CA ALA A 37 -2.55 19.65 -4.49
C ALA A 37 -1.42 20.08 -3.53
N ASP A 38 -1.30 21.39 -3.26
CA ASP A 38 -0.22 21.96 -2.45
C ASP A 38 -0.28 21.53 -0.98
N GLN A 39 -1.48 21.18 -0.48
CA GLN A 39 -1.66 20.68 0.88
C GLN A 39 -1.72 19.15 0.97
N LEU A 40 -1.68 18.45 -0.17
CA LEU A 40 -1.91 17.02 -0.25
C LEU A 40 -0.60 16.23 -0.16
N MET A 41 -0.60 15.15 0.61
CA MET A 41 0.32 14.02 0.43
C MET A 41 -0.45 12.69 0.42
N VAL A 42 0.17 11.67 -0.16
CA VAL A 42 -0.41 10.32 -0.23
C VAL A 42 0.58 9.33 0.37
N ILE A 43 0.09 8.50 1.29
CA ILE A 43 0.84 7.40 1.91
C ILE A 43 0.12 6.10 1.57
N SER A 44 0.84 5.12 1.06
CA SER A 44 0.27 3.86 0.62
C SER A 44 1.10 2.69 1.10
N ASP A 45 0.46 1.63 1.56
CA ASP A 45 1.10 0.32 1.53
C ASP A 45 1.36 -0.13 0.07
N PHE A 46 2.26 -1.10 -0.13
CA PHE A 46 2.56 -1.66 -1.43
C PHE A 46 1.82 -2.97 -1.73
N ASP A 47 2.02 -4.00 -0.91
CA ASP A 47 1.59 -5.37 -1.23
C ASP A 47 0.07 -5.48 -1.09
N PHE A 48 -0.63 -5.89 -2.15
CA PHE A 48 -2.10 -6.01 -2.20
C PHE A 48 -2.88 -4.69 -2.04
N THR A 49 -2.18 -3.57 -1.77
CA THR A 49 -2.66 -2.20 -1.87
C THR A 49 -2.32 -1.56 -3.22
N LEU A 50 -1.06 -1.27 -3.53
CA LEU A 50 -0.66 -0.83 -4.88
C LEU A 50 -0.60 -2.00 -5.85
N SER A 51 -0.09 -3.14 -5.39
CA SER A 51 -0.12 -4.38 -6.13
C SER A 51 -1.48 -5.05 -5.99
N ARG A 52 -1.82 -5.86 -6.99
CA ARG A 52 -3.03 -6.67 -7.06
C ARG A 52 -2.93 -7.79 -6.04
N PHE A 53 -4.08 -8.14 -5.48
CA PHE A 53 -4.26 -9.40 -4.78
C PHE A 53 -4.51 -10.55 -5.76
N ALA A 54 -5.30 -10.30 -6.81
CA ALA A 54 -5.62 -11.30 -7.83
C ALA A 54 -5.39 -10.77 -9.25
N ASP A 55 -4.91 -11.64 -10.12
CA ASP A 55 -4.78 -11.36 -11.55
C ASP A 55 -6.18 -11.35 -12.23
N LYS A 56 -6.21 -11.05 -13.53
CA LYS A 56 -7.46 -11.00 -14.31
C LYS A 56 -8.15 -12.36 -14.45
N SER A 57 -7.44 -13.45 -14.18
CA SER A 57 -7.96 -14.82 -14.18
C SER A 57 -8.40 -15.28 -12.79
N GLY A 58 -8.24 -14.46 -11.75
CA GLY A 58 -8.58 -14.78 -10.37
C GLY A 58 -7.48 -15.52 -9.60
N ASN A 59 -6.30 -15.71 -10.17
CA ASN A 59 -5.19 -16.34 -9.45
C ASN A 59 -4.52 -15.35 -8.50
N ARG A 60 -4.01 -15.85 -7.37
CA ARG A 60 -3.30 -15.03 -6.38
C ARG A 60 -2.02 -14.44 -6.98
N CYS A 61 -1.89 -13.12 -6.89
CA CYS A 61 -0.66 -12.40 -7.19
C CYS A 61 0.34 -12.52 -6.04
N SER A 62 1.62 -12.32 -6.34
CA SER A 62 2.71 -12.37 -5.37
C SER A 62 2.76 -11.10 -4.51
N SER A 63 3.11 -11.24 -3.23
CA SER A 63 3.68 -10.15 -2.43
C SER A 63 5.20 -10.05 -2.68
N CYS A 64 5.87 -9.06 -2.08
CA CYS A 64 7.32 -8.91 -2.15
C CYS A 64 8.08 -10.14 -1.61
N TYR A 65 7.56 -10.80 -0.57
CA TYR A 65 8.19 -12.00 0.01
C TYR A 65 8.08 -13.21 -0.93
N CYS A 66 7.00 -13.31 -1.71
CA CYS A 66 6.78 -14.41 -2.64
C CYS A 66 7.79 -14.45 -3.81
N VAL A 67 8.60 -13.40 -4.01
CA VAL A 67 9.75 -13.43 -4.93
C VAL A 67 10.71 -14.56 -4.55
N PHE A 68 10.87 -14.83 -3.24
CA PHE A 68 11.75 -15.89 -2.75
C PHE A 68 11.10 -17.28 -2.74
N ASP A 69 9.78 -17.36 -2.87
CA ASP A 69 9.06 -18.65 -2.91
C ASP A 69 9.19 -19.29 -4.29
N ASN A 70 8.75 -18.60 -5.34
CA ASN A 70 8.57 -19.20 -6.67
C ASN A 70 9.80 -19.09 -7.56
N ALA A 71 10.47 -17.93 -7.58
CA ALA A 71 11.57 -17.67 -8.53
C ALA A 71 12.90 -18.32 -8.10
N VAL A 72 13.11 -18.48 -6.80
CA VAL A 72 14.26 -19.22 -6.23
C VAL A 72 14.18 -20.70 -6.60
N GLY A 73 12.98 -21.27 -6.74
CA GLY A 73 12.76 -22.70 -7.02
C GLY A 73 13.42 -23.20 -8.31
N THR A 74 13.62 -22.34 -9.32
CA THR A 74 14.27 -22.72 -10.58
C THR A 74 15.76 -23.00 -10.39
N ASN A 75 16.46 -22.22 -9.56
CA ASN A 75 17.91 -22.29 -9.40
C ASN A 75 18.35 -22.89 -8.07
N ASN A 76 17.46 -22.90 -7.06
CA ASN A 76 17.76 -23.19 -5.66
C ASN A 76 16.56 -23.87 -4.96
N PRO A 77 16.20 -25.12 -5.34
CA PRO A 77 14.98 -25.78 -4.86
C PRO A 77 14.93 -25.99 -3.35
N GLU A 78 16.08 -26.13 -2.70
CA GLU A 78 16.16 -26.27 -1.24
C GLU A 78 15.70 -25.00 -0.52
N TRP A 79 16.11 -23.83 -1.00
CA TRP A 79 15.76 -22.55 -0.42
C TRP A 79 14.26 -22.25 -0.60
N CYS A 80 13.72 -22.52 -1.79
CA CYS A 80 12.28 -22.47 -2.05
C CYS A 80 11.49 -23.28 -1.01
N ARG A 81 11.92 -24.52 -0.71
CA ARG A 81 11.26 -25.34 0.34
C ARG A 81 11.30 -24.71 1.73
N LYS A 82 12.38 -24.02 2.10
CA LYS A 82 12.49 -23.34 3.40
C LYS A 82 11.51 -22.17 3.50
N PHE A 83 11.42 -21.32 2.48
CA PHE A 83 10.48 -20.21 2.45
C PHE A 83 9.02 -20.67 2.44
N VAL A 84 8.70 -21.65 1.58
CA VAL A 84 7.37 -22.30 1.55
C VAL A 84 7.03 -22.93 2.91
N GLY A 85 8.02 -23.51 3.60
CA GLY A 85 7.86 -24.03 4.95
C GLY A 85 7.49 -22.96 5.98
N LEU A 86 8.08 -21.76 5.91
CA LEU A 86 7.68 -20.62 6.74
C LEU A 86 6.24 -20.18 6.44
N TYR A 87 5.88 -20.06 5.16
CA TYR A 87 4.50 -19.73 4.76
C TYR A 87 3.49 -20.73 5.31
N HIS A 88 3.76 -22.04 5.21
CA HIS A 88 2.86 -23.06 5.77
C HIS A 88 2.72 -22.98 7.29
N LYS A 89 3.76 -22.54 8.01
CA LYS A 89 3.75 -22.38 9.46
C LYS A 89 2.97 -21.14 9.90
N TYR A 90 3.18 -20.01 9.22
CA TYR A 90 2.72 -18.70 9.69
C TYR A 90 1.52 -18.14 8.92
N GLY A 91 1.38 -18.47 7.64
CA GLY A 91 0.26 -18.02 6.80
C GLY A 91 -1.13 -18.35 7.38
N PRO A 92 -1.37 -19.55 7.95
CA PRO A 92 -2.63 -19.85 8.62
C PRO A 92 -2.92 -18.94 9.81
N VAL A 93 -1.89 -18.56 10.58
CA VAL A 93 -2.03 -17.68 11.75
C VAL A 93 -2.36 -16.24 11.34
N GLU A 94 -1.72 -15.74 10.28
CA GLU A 94 -2.03 -14.42 9.70
C GLU A 94 -3.52 -14.29 9.34
N HIS A 95 -4.08 -15.34 8.72
CA HIS A 95 -5.46 -15.37 8.24
C HIS A 95 -6.46 -15.90 9.28
N ASP A 96 -6.03 -16.22 10.50
CA ASP A 96 -6.92 -16.75 11.54
C ASP A 96 -7.75 -15.63 12.18
N HIS A 97 -9.02 -15.51 11.80
CA HIS A 97 -9.92 -14.48 12.33
C HIS A 97 -10.33 -14.69 13.80
N SER A 98 -9.98 -15.83 14.42
CA SER A 98 -10.25 -16.09 15.84
C SER A 98 -9.21 -15.47 16.78
N LEU A 99 -8.00 -15.18 16.26
CA LEU A 99 -6.92 -14.54 17.01
C LEU A 99 -7.04 -13.01 16.94
N SER A 100 -6.79 -12.35 18.06
CA SER A 100 -6.63 -10.90 18.14
C SER A 100 -5.38 -10.43 17.39
N ILE A 101 -5.28 -9.12 17.13
CA ILE A 101 -4.09 -8.55 16.48
C ILE A 101 -2.88 -8.77 17.39
N GLU A 102 -3.05 -8.50 18.69
CA GLU A 102 -2.04 -8.61 19.73
C GLU A 102 -1.48 -10.03 19.83
N GLU A 103 -2.34 -11.05 19.70
CA GLU A 103 -1.92 -12.46 19.67
C GLU A 103 -1.15 -12.82 18.39
N LYS A 104 -1.45 -12.18 17.26
CA LYS A 104 -0.77 -12.42 15.98
C LYS A 104 0.60 -11.74 15.87
N VAL A 105 0.78 -10.58 16.50
CA VAL A 105 2.04 -9.80 16.45
C VAL A 105 3.29 -10.67 16.63
N PRO A 106 3.44 -11.47 17.71
CA PRO A 106 4.68 -12.23 17.93
C PRO A 106 4.93 -13.31 16.85
N PHE A 107 3.87 -13.87 16.25
CA PHE A 107 4.01 -14.83 15.17
C PHE A 107 4.47 -14.16 13.88
N MET A 108 3.94 -12.97 13.58
CA MET A 108 4.36 -12.18 12.43
C MET A 108 5.81 -11.72 12.62
N GLU A 109 6.19 -11.16 13.77
CA GLU A 109 7.59 -10.80 14.04
C GLU A 109 8.55 -11.99 13.84
N ALA A 110 8.19 -13.16 14.38
CA ALA A 110 8.98 -14.37 14.20
C ALA A 110 9.07 -14.81 12.72
N TRP A 111 7.98 -14.68 11.96
CA TRP A 111 7.96 -15.04 10.54
C TRP A 111 8.87 -14.12 9.72
N TRP A 112 8.78 -12.81 9.91
CA TRP A 112 9.64 -11.85 9.22
C TRP A 112 11.11 -12.06 9.59
N GLN A 113 11.42 -12.22 10.88
CA GLN A 113 12.78 -12.48 11.33
C GLN A 113 13.38 -13.72 10.67
N GLN A 114 12.67 -14.86 10.69
CA GLN A 114 13.16 -16.09 10.06
C GLN A 114 13.26 -15.95 8.54
N SER A 115 12.34 -15.22 7.91
CA SER A 115 12.40 -14.97 6.46
C SER A 115 13.65 -14.16 6.10
N HIS A 116 13.97 -13.12 6.87
CA HIS A 116 15.20 -12.33 6.67
C HIS A 116 16.45 -13.16 6.91
N GLU A 117 16.49 -13.97 7.97
CA GLU A 117 17.59 -14.89 8.25
C GLU A 117 17.83 -15.86 7.08
N LEU A 118 16.76 -16.43 6.49
CA LEU A 118 16.88 -17.30 5.31
C LEU A 118 17.40 -16.54 4.09
N ILE A 119 16.96 -15.30 3.85
CA ILE A 119 17.47 -14.47 2.74
C ILE A 119 18.97 -14.21 2.92
N ILE A 120 19.39 -13.86 4.14
CA ILE A 120 20.80 -13.60 4.47
C ILE A 120 21.64 -14.87 4.29
N GLN A 121 21.21 -16.00 4.87
CA GLN A 121 21.92 -17.27 4.76
C GLN A 121 21.99 -17.77 3.31
N GLY A 122 20.96 -17.49 2.50
CA GLY A 122 20.94 -17.81 1.08
C GLY A 122 21.97 -17.06 0.26
N GLY A 123 22.51 -15.93 0.76
CA GLY A 123 23.58 -15.18 0.11
C GLY A 123 23.23 -14.74 -1.32
N PHE A 124 21.94 -14.48 -1.58
CA PHE A 124 21.45 -14.18 -2.93
C PHE A 124 22.10 -12.91 -3.46
N LYS A 125 22.79 -13.03 -4.59
CA LYS A 125 23.40 -11.88 -5.26
C LYS A 125 22.33 -10.94 -5.79
N ARG A 126 22.63 -9.64 -5.84
CA ARG A 126 21.70 -8.61 -6.32
C ARG A 126 21.18 -8.92 -7.72
N GLU A 127 22.02 -9.43 -8.62
CA GLU A 127 21.64 -9.78 -9.99
C GLU A 127 20.67 -10.96 -10.04
N ALA A 128 20.80 -11.92 -9.11
CA ALA A 128 19.85 -13.03 -9.00
C ALA A 128 18.50 -12.53 -8.46
N ILE A 129 18.52 -11.62 -7.50
CA ILE A 129 17.29 -10.98 -6.98
C ILE A 129 16.59 -10.19 -8.10
N ASP A 130 17.34 -9.41 -8.88
CA ASP A 130 16.82 -8.65 -10.03
C ASP A 130 16.10 -9.57 -11.03
N ASP A 131 16.75 -10.69 -11.39
CA ASP A 131 16.16 -11.72 -12.25
C ASP A 131 14.89 -12.34 -11.63
N TYR A 132 14.88 -12.64 -10.33
CA TYR A 132 13.69 -13.13 -9.63
C TYR A 132 12.54 -12.13 -9.66
N VAL A 133 12.83 -10.85 -9.43
CA VAL A 133 11.83 -9.76 -9.50
C VAL A 133 11.30 -9.60 -10.94
N SER A 134 12.15 -9.75 -11.95
CA SER A 134 11.70 -9.68 -13.36
C SER A 134 10.70 -10.79 -13.74
N ARG A 135 10.75 -11.92 -13.02
CA ARG A 135 9.91 -13.12 -13.27
C ARG A 135 8.79 -13.29 -12.23
N CYS A 136 8.69 -12.42 -11.24
CA CYS A 136 7.68 -12.54 -10.18
C CYS A 136 6.27 -12.21 -10.70
N ASN A 137 5.23 -12.77 -10.06
CA ASN A 137 3.84 -12.45 -10.38
C ASN A 137 3.32 -11.27 -9.54
N ILE A 138 4.15 -10.25 -9.31
CA ILE A 138 3.71 -8.98 -8.75
C ILE A 138 3.11 -8.15 -9.90
N GLN A 139 1.88 -7.71 -9.75
CA GLN A 139 1.19 -6.90 -10.75
C GLN A 139 0.60 -5.68 -10.08
N LEU A 140 0.81 -4.47 -10.61
CA LEU A 140 0.12 -3.29 -10.11
C LEU A 140 -1.39 -3.36 -10.38
N ARG A 141 -2.18 -2.76 -9.49
CA ARG A 141 -3.60 -2.49 -9.72
C ARG A 141 -3.78 -1.66 -10.99
N ASP A 142 -4.92 -1.86 -11.65
CA ASP A 142 -5.26 -1.06 -12.83
C ASP A 142 -5.20 0.43 -12.49
N ASN A 143 -4.55 1.21 -13.35
CA ASN A 143 -4.40 2.67 -13.23
C ASN A 143 -3.56 3.15 -12.03
N ALA A 144 -2.81 2.27 -11.36
CA ALA A 144 -1.84 2.70 -10.34
C ALA A 144 -0.68 3.51 -10.93
N ASP A 145 -0.23 3.17 -12.14
CA ASP A 145 0.77 3.95 -12.87
C ASP A 145 0.28 5.36 -13.23
N ILE A 146 -0.98 5.46 -13.66
CA ILE A 146 -1.64 6.73 -13.96
C ILE A 146 -1.73 7.58 -12.69
N MET A 147 -2.07 6.98 -11.55
CA MET A 147 -2.14 7.65 -10.25
C MET A 147 -0.78 8.26 -9.88
N MET A 148 0.29 7.46 -9.93
CA MET A 148 1.65 7.91 -9.63
C MET A 148 2.12 9.02 -10.57
N LYS A 149 1.89 8.88 -11.89
CA LYS A 149 2.17 9.91 -12.90
C LYS A 149 1.50 11.25 -12.58
N LYS A 150 0.22 11.21 -12.22
CA LYS A 150 -0.55 12.41 -11.89
C LYS A 150 -0.05 13.09 -10.63
N MET A 151 0.29 12.33 -9.60
CA MET A 151 0.90 12.88 -8.37
C MET A 151 2.21 13.60 -8.68
N THR A 152 3.07 13.02 -9.53
CA THR A 152 4.29 13.68 -9.98
C THR A 152 4.02 14.98 -10.73
N ASN A 153 3.09 14.98 -11.68
CA ASN A 153 2.74 16.19 -12.45
C ASN A 153 2.22 17.33 -11.56
N HIS A 154 1.59 17.01 -10.43
CA HIS A 154 1.06 17.99 -9.47
C HIS A 154 1.99 18.20 -8.27
N SER A 155 3.22 17.67 -8.30
CA SER A 155 4.19 17.76 -7.20
C SER A 155 3.62 17.31 -5.84
N VAL A 156 2.80 16.25 -5.85
CA VAL A 156 2.24 15.62 -4.65
C VAL A 156 3.21 14.54 -4.16
N PRO A 157 3.72 14.61 -2.92
CA PRO A 157 4.54 13.57 -2.33
C PRO A 157 3.76 12.27 -2.24
N PHE A 158 4.39 11.21 -2.71
CA PHE A 158 3.87 9.86 -2.66
C PHE A 158 4.83 8.96 -1.90
N ILE A 159 4.36 8.42 -0.79
CA ILE A 159 5.17 7.65 0.15
C ILE A 159 4.67 6.22 0.13
N ILE A 160 5.57 5.29 -0.23
CA ILE A 160 5.29 3.86 -0.10
C ILE A 160 5.77 3.42 1.27
N PHE A 161 4.82 3.09 2.13
CA PHE A 161 5.05 2.69 3.51
C PHE A 161 4.67 1.22 3.70
N SER A 162 5.62 0.33 3.39
CA SER A 162 5.35 -1.10 3.27
C SER A 162 6.10 -1.93 4.31
N ALA A 163 5.46 -3.02 4.73
CA ALA A 163 6.07 -4.10 5.50
C ALA A 163 6.80 -5.14 4.61
N GLY A 164 6.72 -4.95 3.29
CA GLY A 164 7.43 -5.72 2.28
C GLY A 164 8.94 -5.44 2.29
N ILE A 165 9.65 -6.03 1.34
CA ILE A 165 11.11 -5.86 1.20
C ILE A 165 11.37 -4.64 0.30
N GLY A 166 11.83 -3.53 0.88
CA GLY A 166 12.03 -2.26 0.16
C GLY A 166 12.86 -2.41 -1.12
N THR A 167 13.93 -3.20 -1.11
CA THR A 167 14.76 -3.48 -2.30
C THR A 167 13.99 -4.19 -3.42
N ILE A 168 13.07 -5.10 -3.08
CA ILE A 168 12.22 -5.79 -4.05
C ILE A 168 11.22 -4.81 -4.68
N ILE A 169 10.58 -3.99 -3.84
CA ILE A 169 9.66 -2.92 -4.30
C ILE A 169 10.39 -1.96 -5.25
N GLU A 170 11.59 -1.52 -4.86
CA GLU A 170 12.45 -0.66 -5.68
C GLU A 170 12.76 -1.27 -7.04
N MET A 171 13.28 -2.51 -7.05
CA MET A 171 13.62 -3.22 -8.29
C MET A 171 12.40 -3.40 -9.19
N TYR A 172 11.26 -3.77 -8.60
CA TYR A 172 10.01 -3.94 -9.32
C TYR A 172 9.53 -2.64 -9.97
N LEU A 173 9.51 -1.55 -9.21
CA LEU A 173 9.09 -0.23 -9.72
C LEU A 173 10.06 0.28 -10.80
N LYS A 174 11.37 0.05 -10.65
CA LYS A 174 12.38 0.36 -11.69
C LYS A 174 12.16 -0.43 -12.96
N HIS A 175 11.84 -1.72 -12.88
CA HIS A 175 11.46 -2.52 -14.06
C HIS A 175 10.18 -2.02 -14.71
N LYS A 176 9.21 -1.61 -13.90
CA LYS A 176 7.90 -1.16 -14.40
C LYS A 176 7.94 0.21 -15.06
N PHE A 177 8.75 1.13 -14.54
CA PHE A 177 8.74 2.54 -14.95
C PHE A 177 10.03 3.05 -15.59
N GLY A 178 11.11 2.25 -15.58
CA GLY A 178 12.42 2.63 -16.09
C GLY A 178 13.25 3.43 -15.08
N LYS A 179 14.48 3.79 -15.47
CA LYS A 179 15.44 4.54 -14.62
C LYS A 179 14.99 5.96 -14.28
N ASP A 180 14.15 6.56 -15.13
CA ASP A 180 13.59 7.91 -14.95
C ASP A 180 12.21 7.88 -14.26
N GLY A 181 11.78 6.70 -13.80
CA GLY A 181 10.42 6.43 -13.34
C GLY A 181 10.23 6.59 -11.82
N TYR A 182 9.77 7.76 -11.41
CA TYR A 182 8.95 8.04 -10.21
C TYR A 182 9.55 7.77 -8.80
N VAL A 183 10.69 7.10 -8.67
CA VAL A 183 11.29 6.75 -7.38
C VAL A 183 12.53 7.60 -7.12
N ASN A 184 12.38 8.64 -6.29
CA ASN A 184 13.43 9.64 -6.04
C ASN A 184 14.26 9.38 -4.77
N SER A 185 13.74 8.62 -3.79
CA SER A 185 14.47 8.25 -2.56
C SER A 185 13.76 7.11 -1.79
N PHE A 186 14.51 6.45 -0.91
CA PHE A 186 14.01 5.53 0.12
C PHE A 186 14.74 5.79 1.43
N SER A 187 14.14 5.34 2.54
CA SER A 187 14.67 5.51 3.89
C SER A 187 14.51 4.25 4.74
N ASP A 188 15.53 3.98 5.54
CA ASP A 188 15.46 3.10 6.72
C ASP A 188 14.67 3.81 7.85
N PRO A 189 13.98 3.12 8.78
CA PRO A 189 14.21 1.75 9.28
C PRO A 189 13.24 0.67 8.77
N LEU A 190 13.44 -0.57 9.24
CA LEU A 190 12.59 -1.74 8.98
C LEU A 190 11.17 -1.54 9.53
N ILE A 191 10.16 -1.83 8.71
CA ILE A 191 8.73 -1.64 9.00
C ILE A 191 8.03 -3.00 8.88
N HIS A 192 7.10 -3.31 9.80
CA HIS A 192 6.22 -4.49 9.71
C HIS A 192 4.74 -4.09 9.86
N VAL A 193 3.81 -4.98 9.48
CA VAL A 193 2.37 -4.67 9.28
C VAL A 193 1.71 -4.01 10.50
N PHE A 194 2.22 -4.29 11.71
CA PHE A 194 1.68 -3.76 12.97
C PHE A 194 2.48 -2.60 13.59
N CYS A 195 3.60 -2.19 12.98
CA CYS A 195 4.42 -1.05 13.43
C CYS A 195 4.47 0.08 12.38
N LYS A 196 3.39 0.21 11.60
CA LYS A 196 3.23 1.26 10.59
C LYS A 196 2.64 2.52 11.22
N ASN A 197 3.51 3.34 11.79
CA ASN A 197 3.13 4.66 12.29
C ASN A 197 4.21 5.67 11.87
N SER A 198 3.90 6.97 11.82
CA SER A 198 4.81 7.98 11.28
C SER A 198 6.04 8.25 12.16
N SER A 199 6.15 7.66 13.36
CA SER A 199 7.39 7.71 14.15
C SER A 199 8.55 6.93 13.51
N VAL A 200 8.27 6.07 12.53
CA VAL A 200 9.29 5.36 11.73
C VAL A 200 9.62 6.07 10.42
N MET A 201 9.00 7.22 10.13
CA MET A 201 9.37 8.01 8.95
C MET A 201 10.76 8.62 9.15
N PRO A 202 11.58 8.68 8.09
CA PRO A 202 12.90 9.28 8.18
C PRO A 202 12.82 10.73 8.64
N ALA A 203 13.63 11.08 9.65
CA ALA A 203 13.87 12.46 10.05
C ALA A 203 14.80 13.20 9.07
N ASP A 204 14.85 12.77 7.81
CA ASP A 204 15.68 13.41 6.81
C ASP A 204 15.11 14.80 6.48
N ARG A 205 16.00 15.80 6.41
CA ARG A 205 15.63 17.21 6.23
C ARG A 205 14.93 17.46 4.90
N THR A 206 15.30 16.74 3.84
CA THR A 206 14.76 16.92 2.50
C THR A 206 13.32 16.42 2.42
N PHE A 207 13.06 15.26 3.01
CA PHE A 207 11.74 14.67 3.16
C PHE A 207 10.85 15.54 4.05
N SER A 208 11.37 15.98 5.19
CA SER A 208 10.65 16.90 6.09
C SER A 208 10.25 18.20 5.37
N GLU A 209 11.15 18.80 4.59
CA GLU A 209 10.86 20.00 3.78
C GLU A 209 9.81 19.72 2.68
N GLN A 210 9.81 18.53 2.06
CA GLN A 210 8.83 18.15 1.02
C GLN A 210 7.40 17.96 1.55
N ILE A 211 7.27 17.48 2.79
CA ILE A 211 5.97 17.23 3.43
C ILE A 211 5.51 18.40 4.31
N HIS A 212 6.38 19.36 4.60
CA HIS A 212 6.05 20.50 5.45
C HIS A 212 4.85 21.30 4.89
N GLY A 213 3.90 21.65 5.76
CA GLY A 213 2.68 22.35 5.37
C GLY A 213 1.61 21.51 4.65
N ARG A 214 1.89 20.22 4.35
CA ARG A 214 0.91 19.30 3.76
C ARG A 214 0.06 18.65 4.83
N ARG A 215 -1.11 19.23 5.07
CA ARG A 215 -2.03 18.84 6.15
C ARG A 215 -3.12 17.85 5.73
N ASN A 216 -3.27 17.61 4.43
CA ASN A 216 -4.26 16.67 3.91
C ASN A 216 -3.55 15.38 3.48
N VAL A 217 -3.97 14.25 4.03
CA VAL A 217 -3.29 12.96 3.82
C VAL A 217 -4.27 11.93 3.31
N ILE A 218 -3.99 11.34 2.15
CA ILE A 218 -4.70 10.13 1.72
C ILE A 218 -3.88 8.92 2.17
N LEU A 219 -4.50 8.03 2.95
CA LEU A 219 -3.94 6.73 3.31
C LEU A 219 -4.57 5.64 2.46
N LEU A 220 -3.75 4.81 1.84
CA LEU A 220 -4.17 3.61 1.10
C LEU A 220 -3.59 2.37 1.78
N GLY A 221 -4.42 1.39 2.09
CA GLY A 221 -3.96 0.16 2.73
C GLY A 221 -4.94 -0.99 2.57
N ASP A 222 -4.47 -2.22 2.76
CA ASP A 222 -5.29 -3.42 2.70
C ASP A 222 -5.38 -4.15 4.05
N SER A 223 -4.65 -3.67 5.06
CA SER A 223 -4.71 -4.15 6.44
C SER A 223 -5.18 -3.07 7.40
N VAL A 224 -5.74 -3.47 8.56
CA VAL A 224 -6.12 -2.51 9.61
C VAL A 224 -4.92 -1.71 10.14
N GLY A 225 -3.71 -2.28 10.10
CA GLY A 225 -2.49 -1.58 10.51
C GLY A 225 -2.18 -0.35 9.64
N ASP A 226 -2.55 -0.40 8.37
CA ASP A 226 -2.33 0.70 7.42
C ASP A 226 -3.18 1.93 7.72
N ALA A 227 -4.29 1.76 8.44
CA ALA A 227 -5.12 2.88 8.87
C ALA A 227 -4.39 3.81 9.86
N PHE A 228 -3.24 3.41 10.39
CA PHE A 228 -2.47 4.16 11.39
C PHE A 228 -1.13 4.69 10.86
N MET A 229 -0.90 4.62 9.54
CA MET A 229 0.32 5.14 8.90
C MET A 229 0.56 6.64 9.12
N ASP A 230 -0.49 7.39 9.51
CA ASP A 230 -0.44 8.81 9.85
C ASP A 230 -0.10 9.11 11.32
N VAL A 231 -0.16 8.13 12.22
CA VAL A 231 0.00 8.33 13.67
C VAL A 231 1.45 8.65 14.04
N GLY A 232 1.72 9.85 14.58
CA GLY A 232 3.07 10.28 14.98
C GLY A 232 3.59 11.55 14.28
N VAL A 233 2.78 12.20 13.43
CA VAL A 233 3.13 13.51 12.87
C VAL A 233 2.76 14.60 13.88
N GLU A 234 3.67 15.55 14.12
CA GLU A 234 3.51 16.61 15.13
C GLU A 234 2.39 17.62 14.81
N GLU A 235 1.99 17.74 13.53
CA GLU A 235 0.89 18.60 13.09
C GLU A 235 -0.43 17.83 12.97
N GLU A 236 -1.55 18.48 13.33
CA GLU A 236 -2.89 17.92 13.13
C GLU A 236 -3.18 17.78 11.63
N GLN A 237 -3.30 16.53 11.16
CA GLN A 237 -3.56 16.19 9.77
C GLN A 237 -5.02 15.77 9.56
N LEU A 238 -5.60 16.23 8.45
CA LEU A 238 -6.86 15.70 7.95
C LEU A 238 -6.58 14.46 7.09
N SER A 239 -6.83 13.28 7.64
CA SER A 239 -6.62 12.00 6.95
C SER A 239 -7.89 11.49 6.26
N LEU A 240 -7.80 11.10 4.99
CA LEU A 240 -8.79 10.31 4.25
C LEU A 240 -8.25 8.89 4.08
N LYS A 241 -8.92 7.90 4.67
CA LYS A 241 -8.43 6.51 4.74
C LYS A 241 -9.23 5.62 3.80
N ILE A 242 -8.55 4.98 2.85
CA ILE A 242 -9.14 4.08 1.86
C ILE A 242 -8.56 2.68 2.08
N GLY A 243 -9.44 1.75 2.46
CA GLY A 243 -9.10 0.37 2.77
C GLY A 243 -9.47 -0.59 1.64
N PHE A 244 -8.59 -1.49 1.25
CA PHE A 244 -8.87 -2.55 0.28
C PHE A 244 -9.15 -3.88 0.99
N VAL A 245 -10.37 -4.41 0.85
CA VAL A 245 -10.72 -5.73 1.37
C VAL A 245 -10.61 -6.74 0.23
N ASN A 246 -9.53 -7.49 0.24
CA ASN A 246 -9.17 -8.39 -0.87
C ASN A 246 -9.69 -9.82 -0.70
N HIS A 247 -10.00 -10.25 0.53
CA HIS A 247 -10.47 -11.59 0.88
C HIS A 247 -11.45 -11.52 2.07
N ASP A 248 -12.16 -12.62 2.36
CA ASP A 248 -13.06 -12.75 3.51
C ASP A 248 -14.00 -11.53 3.72
N ALA A 249 -14.53 -10.97 2.63
CA ALA A 249 -15.27 -9.71 2.67
C ALA A 249 -16.45 -9.75 3.66
N ASP A 250 -17.18 -10.87 3.70
CA ASP A 250 -18.30 -11.12 4.62
C ASP A 250 -17.93 -10.99 6.11
N LYS A 251 -16.65 -11.14 6.46
CA LYS A 251 -16.13 -11.04 7.83
C LYS A 251 -15.41 -9.72 8.09
N LEU A 252 -14.79 -9.14 7.07
CA LEU A 252 -13.86 -8.03 7.22
C LEU A 252 -14.48 -6.66 6.98
N VAL A 253 -15.50 -6.53 6.12
CA VAL A 253 -16.04 -5.21 5.74
C VAL A 253 -16.48 -4.39 6.95
N ASP A 254 -17.29 -4.96 7.84
CA ASP A 254 -17.77 -4.27 9.05
C ASP A 254 -16.63 -3.84 9.98
N LYS A 255 -15.60 -4.69 10.09
CA LYS A 255 -14.39 -4.35 10.85
C LYS A 255 -13.66 -3.17 10.21
N TYR A 256 -13.43 -3.21 8.89
CA TYR A 256 -12.69 -2.19 8.14
C TYR A 256 -13.42 -0.85 8.14
N LEU A 257 -14.75 -0.84 8.09
CA LEU A 257 -15.58 0.37 8.18
C LEU A 257 -15.43 1.13 9.52
N ASN A 258 -14.82 0.53 10.54
CA ASN A 258 -14.47 1.23 11.79
C ASN A 258 -13.14 1.99 11.71
N TYR A 259 -12.28 1.68 10.74
CA TYR A 259 -10.93 2.24 10.60
C TYR A 259 -10.74 3.06 9.33
N PHE A 260 -11.51 2.77 8.27
CA PHE A 260 -11.42 3.41 6.97
C PHE A 260 -12.67 4.22 6.63
N ASP A 261 -12.49 5.35 5.95
CA ASP A 261 -13.59 6.18 5.46
C ASP A 261 -14.27 5.54 4.24
N ILE A 262 -13.48 4.91 3.38
CA ILE A 262 -13.93 4.19 2.18
C ILE A 262 -13.34 2.79 2.23
N VAL A 263 -14.18 1.76 2.08
CA VAL A 263 -13.77 0.37 1.96
C VAL A 263 -14.08 -0.13 0.54
N LEU A 264 -13.07 -0.69 -0.12
CA LEU A 264 -13.12 -1.17 -1.50
C LEU A 264 -13.02 -2.70 -1.50
N VAL A 265 -14.14 -3.37 -1.82
CA VAL A 265 -14.26 -4.84 -1.74
C VAL A 265 -13.95 -5.48 -3.09
N HIS A 266 -12.92 -6.31 -3.13
CA HIS A 266 -12.44 -7.02 -4.32
C HIS A 266 -12.18 -6.12 -5.55
N ASP A 267 -12.06 -4.80 -5.35
CA ASP A 267 -11.55 -3.90 -6.37
C ASP A 267 -10.11 -4.35 -6.67
N GLN A 268 -9.63 -4.27 -7.92
CA GLN A 268 -8.24 -4.52 -8.33
C GLN A 268 -7.69 -3.34 -9.15
N SER A 269 -8.25 -2.16 -8.93
CA SER A 269 -7.93 -0.89 -9.59
C SER A 269 -7.65 0.22 -8.58
N MET A 270 -7.11 1.33 -9.10
CA MET A 270 -6.98 2.61 -8.42
C MET A 270 -8.00 3.64 -8.93
N ASN A 271 -9.16 3.19 -9.42
CA ASN A 271 -10.15 4.09 -10.02
C ASN A 271 -10.73 5.07 -9.01
N VAL A 272 -11.11 4.59 -7.83
CA VAL A 272 -11.66 5.45 -6.76
C VAL A 272 -10.62 6.46 -6.26
N PRO A 273 -9.38 6.06 -5.88
CA PRO A 273 -8.32 7.01 -5.56
C PRO A 273 -8.06 8.03 -6.68
N ASN A 274 -7.97 7.59 -7.94
CA ASN A 274 -7.76 8.51 -9.06
C ASN A 274 -8.90 9.54 -9.20
N GLN A 275 -10.17 9.13 -9.05
CA GLN A 275 -11.31 10.06 -9.13
C GLN A 275 -11.24 11.14 -8.04
N ILE A 276 -10.85 10.75 -6.82
CA ILE A 276 -10.67 11.70 -5.71
C ILE A 276 -9.52 12.67 -6.02
N LEU A 277 -8.38 12.16 -6.49
CA LEU A 277 -7.23 12.99 -6.87
C LEU A 277 -7.59 13.99 -7.99
N GLU A 278 -8.31 13.56 -9.02
CA GLU A 278 -8.77 14.45 -10.10
C GLU A 278 -9.62 15.61 -9.58
N ALA A 279 -10.51 15.35 -8.62
CA ALA A 279 -11.33 16.40 -8.03
C ALA A 279 -10.49 17.40 -7.22
N ILE A 280 -9.42 16.94 -6.56
CA ILE A 280 -8.47 17.81 -5.84
C ILE A 280 -7.66 18.66 -6.82
N TYR A 281 -7.20 18.06 -7.93
CA TYR A 281 -6.39 18.73 -8.94
C TYR A 281 -7.16 19.77 -9.75
N ALA A 282 -8.47 19.59 -9.95
CA ALA A 282 -9.31 20.52 -10.69
C ALA A 282 -9.33 21.96 -10.15
N LYS A 283 -8.90 22.20 -8.90
CA LYS A 283 -8.74 23.54 -8.31
C LYS A 283 -7.36 24.16 -8.57
N SER A 284 -6.36 23.38 -8.93
CA SER A 284 -4.95 23.83 -8.99
C SER A 284 -4.63 24.64 -10.25
N HIS A 285 -5.64 25.19 -10.94
CA HIS A 285 -5.55 26.03 -12.14
C HIS A 285 -6.41 27.29 -11.98
#